data_AF-A0A075G2X7-F1
#
_entry.id   AF-A0A075G2X7-F1
#
_cell.length_a   1.000
_cell.length_b   1.000
_cell.length_c   1.000
_cell.angle_alpha   90.00
_cell.angle_beta   90.00
_cell.angle_gamma   90.00
#
_symmetry.space_group_name_H-M   'P 1'
#
loop_
_entity.id
_entity.type
_entity.pdbx_description
1 polymer ?
#
loop_
_entity_poly.entity_id
_entity_poly.type
_entity_poly.pdbx_seq_one_letter_code
_entity_poly.pdbx_strand_id
1 'polypeptide(L)'
;MGDAGTAHSIKLAMNLQIAMLALSLSEGITLTRKAGFDPEIFLKILNSTYFKTGMSEGKAHKMIQDNFDPTFTLKNLKKDLDTINDAAKSFGANLPMAERADEVYQNAIEAGFSDIDYTGVLAYLKKINS
;
A
#
# COMPACT_ATOMS: atom_id res chain seq x y z
N MET A 1 12.81 14.08 -23.75
CA MET A 1 12.58 13.99 -22.29
C MET A 1 13.92 14.22 -21.63
N GLY A 2 14.11 15.35 -20.93
CA GLY A 2 15.38 15.65 -20.23
C GLY A 2 15.46 14.93 -18.88
N ASP A 3 16.61 15.02 -18.21
CA ASP A 3 16.92 14.33 -16.93
C ASP A 3 15.84 14.53 -15.85
N ALA A 4 15.23 15.72 -15.79
CA ALA A 4 14.14 16.03 -14.86
C ALA A 4 12.87 15.19 -15.11
N GLY A 5 12.53 14.89 -16.37
CA GLY A 5 11.39 14.04 -16.72
C GLY A 5 11.63 12.57 -16.36
N THR A 6 12.86 12.09 -16.57
CA THR A 6 13.26 10.72 -16.24
C THR A 6 13.23 10.49 -14.72
N ALA A 7 13.77 11.42 -13.93
CA ALA A 7 13.75 11.34 -12.47
C ALA A 7 12.32 11.30 -11.90
N HIS A 8 11.41 12.07 -12.48
CA HIS A 8 10.00 12.09 -12.08
C HIS A 8 9.31 10.75 -12.38
N SER A 9 9.46 10.21 -13.58
CA SER A 9 8.85 8.92 -13.95
C SER A 9 9.34 7.76 -13.09
N ILE A 10 10.64 7.73 -12.77
CA ILE A 10 11.21 6.72 -11.86
C ILE A 10 10.58 6.84 -10.47
N LYS A 11 10.39 8.07 -9.95
CA LYS A 11 9.73 8.27 -8.66
C LYS A 11 8.30 7.74 -8.65
N LEU A 12 7.52 7.97 -9.71
CA LEU A 12 6.16 7.44 -9.82
C LEU A 12 6.15 5.91 -9.80
N ALA A 13 7.07 5.27 -10.53
CA ALA A 13 7.22 3.81 -10.51
C ALA A 13 7.58 3.29 -9.11
N MET A 14 8.44 3.99 -8.36
CA MET A 14 8.76 3.64 -6.97
C MET A 14 7.57 3.78 -6.03
N ASN A 15 6.79 4.86 -6.15
CA ASN A 15 5.57 5.05 -5.35
C ASN A 15 4.50 3.99 -5.65
N LEU A 16 4.41 3.54 -6.91
CA LEU A 16 3.56 2.42 -7.27
C LEU A 16 3.98 1.14 -6.52
N GLN A 17 5.28 0.83 -6.45
CA GLN A 17 5.79 -0.32 -5.69
C GLN A 17 5.45 -0.22 -4.20
N ILE A 18 5.58 0.97 -3.61
CA ILE A 18 5.19 1.22 -2.20
C ILE A 18 3.70 0.89 -1.98
N ALA A 19 2.82 1.36 -2.87
CA ALA A 19 1.38 1.10 -2.78
C ALA A 19 1.07 -0.41 -2.89
N MET A 20 1.69 -1.11 -3.85
CA MET A 20 1.49 -2.55 -4.05
C MET A 20 1.95 -3.37 -2.84
N LEU A 21 3.10 -3.04 -2.27
CA LEU A 21 3.63 -3.75 -1.09
C LEU A 21 2.72 -3.54 0.13
N ALA A 22 2.23 -2.31 0.34
CA ALA A 22 1.30 -2.02 1.44
C ALA A 22 -0.01 -2.79 1.31
N LEU A 23 -0.59 -2.82 0.11
CA LEU A 23 -1.82 -3.57 -0.17
C LEU A 23 -1.61 -5.07 0.02
N SER A 24 -0.55 -5.62 -0.56
CA SER A 24 -0.21 -7.04 -0.45
C SER A 24 -0.03 -7.49 1.01
N LEU A 25 0.72 -6.71 1.81
CA LEU A 25 0.86 -6.98 3.25
C LEU A 25 -0.49 -6.88 3.98
N SER A 26 -1.28 -5.87 3.66
CA SER A 26 -2.58 -5.66 4.30
C SER A 26 -3.57 -6.78 4.00
N GLU A 27 -3.64 -7.25 2.77
CA GLU A 27 -4.46 -8.39 2.37
C GLU A 27 -3.97 -9.69 2.99
N GLY A 28 -2.66 -9.95 3.01
CA GLY A 28 -2.07 -11.13 3.65
C GLY A 28 -2.35 -11.21 5.15
N ILE A 29 -2.21 -10.08 5.86
CA ILE A 29 -2.57 -9.96 7.29
C ILE A 29 -4.07 -10.18 7.48
N THR A 30 -4.91 -9.56 6.63
CA THR A 30 -6.37 -9.70 6.71
C THR A 30 -6.82 -11.15 6.49
N LEU A 31 -6.28 -11.82 5.47
CA LEU A 31 -6.59 -13.21 5.17
C LEU A 31 -6.17 -14.14 6.32
N THR A 32 -4.98 -13.93 6.88
CA THR A 32 -4.46 -14.72 8.00
C THR A 32 -5.34 -14.57 9.24
N ARG A 33 -5.74 -13.33 9.57
CA ARG A 33 -6.71 -13.05 10.64
C ARG A 33 -8.06 -13.74 10.39
N LYS A 34 -8.57 -13.69 9.16
CA LYS A 34 -9.85 -14.34 8.78
C LYS A 34 -9.80 -15.86 8.82
N ALA A 35 -8.64 -16.44 8.59
CA ALA A 35 -8.40 -17.88 8.75
C ALA A 35 -8.24 -18.31 10.22
N GLY A 36 -8.30 -17.37 11.18
CA GLY A 36 -8.19 -17.67 12.61
C GLY A 36 -6.76 -17.84 13.11
N PHE A 37 -5.76 -17.42 12.33
CA PHE A 37 -4.35 -17.49 12.71
C PHE A 37 -3.80 -16.13 13.16
N ASP A 38 -2.78 -16.18 14.00
CA ASP A 38 -2.01 -15.01 14.39
C ASP A 38 -1.20 -14.48 13.19
N PRO A 39 -1.43 -13.23 12.74
CA PRO A 39 -0.68 -12.66 11.62
C PRO A 39 0.83 -12.49 11.90
N GLU A 40 1.28 -12.54 13.16
CA GLU A 40 2.73 -12.58 13.47
C GLU A 40 3.40 -13.84 12.94
N ILE A 41 2.68 -14.97 12.87
CA ILE A 41 3.20 -16.20 12.27
C ILE A 41 3.38 -16.02 10.76
N PHE A 42 2.38 -15.45 10.09
CA PHE A 42 2.48 -15.10 8.67
C PHE A 42 3.67 -14.18 8.40
N LEU A 43 3.83 -13.12 9.20
CA LEU A 43 4.91 -12.17 9.04
C LEU A 43 6.29 -12.81 9.26
N LYS A 44 6.43 -13.64 10.30
CA LYS A 44 7.66 -14.39 10.58
C LYS A 44 8.05 -15.28 9.40
N ILE A 45 7.08 -16.01 8.84
CA ILE A 45 7.32 -16.87 7.67
C ILE A 45 7.70 -16.03 6.47
N LEU A 46 6.95 -14.97 6.14
CA LEU A 46 7.24 -14.07 5.03
C LEU A 46 8.67 -13.54 5.09
N ASN A 47 9.09 -13.04 6.26
CA ASN A 47 10.42 -12.47 6.47
C ASN A 47 11.55 -13.51 6.45
N SER A 48 11.23 -14.82 6.56
CA SER A 48 12.21 -15.90 6.38
C SER A 48 12.42 -16.30 4.91
N THR A 49 11.60 -15.78 3.99
CA THR A 49 11.68 -16.08 2.55
C THR A 49 12.44 -14.99 1.77
N TYR A 50 12.68 -15.26 0.49
CA TYR A 50 13.20 -14.25 -0.45
C TYR A 50 12.22 -13.08 -0.70
N PHE A 51 10.94 -13.23 -0.34
CA PHE A 51 9.90 -12.21 -0.55
C PHE A 51 9.86 -11.15 0.56
N LYS A 52 10.75 -11.23 1.55
CA LYS A 52 10.88 -10.19 2.55
C LYS A 52 11.17 -8.84 1.89
N THR A 53 10.63 -7.79 2.46
CA THR A 53 10.86 -6.41 2.00
C THR A 53 11.22 -5.54 3.19
N GLY A 54 11.87 -4.40 2.93
CA GLY A 54 12.09 -3.41 3.99
C GLY A 54 10.79 -2.94 4.66
N MET A 55 9.65 -3.01 3.93
CA MET A 55 8.34 -2.70 4.50
C MET A 55 7.82 -3.81 5.42
N SER A 56 7.99 -5.09 5.05
CA SER A 56 7.56 -6.20 5.90
C SER A 56 8.39 -6.26 7.19
N GLU A 57 9.69 -6.00 7.12
CA GLU A 57 10.56 -5.94 8.30
C GLU A 57 10.31 -4.67 9.14
N GLY A 58 10.10 -3.52 8.50
CA GLY A 58 10.04 -2.22 9.18
C GLY A 58 8.66 -1.75 9.63
N LYS A 59 7.57 -2.18 8.97
CA LYS A 59 6.21 -1.66 9.21
C LYS A 59 5.20 -2.73 9.62
N ALA A 60 5.32 -3.97 9.14
CA ALA A 60 4.24 -4.94 9.30
C ALA A 60 3.92 -5.30 10.77
N HIS A 61 4.90 -5.31 11.68
CA HIS A 61 4.63 -5.50 13.11
C HIS A 61 3.72 -4.39 13.68
N LYS A 62 3.95 -3.12 13.31
CA LYS A 62 3.07 -2.01 13.72
C LYS A 62 1.69 -2.13 13.09
N MET A 63 1.62 -2.53 11.82
CA MET A 63 0.36 -2.79 11.12
C MET A 63 -0.47 -3.87 11.83
N ILE A 64 0.16 -4.98 12.27
CA ILE A 64 -0.51 -6.05 13.03
C ILE A 64 -1.06 -5.57 14.37
N GLN A 65 -0.37 -4.63 15.01
CA GLN A 65 -0.78 -3.98 16.25
C GLN A 65 -1.80 -2.83 16.05
N ASP A 66 -2.27 -2.64 14.81
CA ASP A 66 -3.15 -1.54 14.40
C ASP A 66 -2.58 -0.14 14.77
N ASN A 67 -1.25 -0.01 14.80
CA ASN A 67 -0.56 1.27 14.91
C ASN A 67 -0.21 1.79 13.50
N PHE A 68 -0.77 2.94 13.16
CA PHE A 68 -0.60 3.61 11.86
C PHE A 68 -0.10 5.05 12.03
N ASP A 69 0.81 5.28 12.98
CA ASP A 69 1.45 6.59 13.16
C ASP A 69 2.11 7.03 11.83
N PRO A 70 1.76 8.22 11.30
CA PRO A 70 2.06 8.55 9.92
C PRO A 70 3.53 8.87 9.71
N THR A 71 4.15 8.15 8.78
CA THR A 71 5.40 8.56 8.11
C THR A 71 5.11 9.22 6.76
N PHE A 72 4.05 8.76 6.11
CA PHE A 72 3.49 9.28 4.88
C PHE A 72 2.01 8.93 4.87
N THR A 73 1.13 9.91 4.70
CA THR A 73 -0.30 9.70 4.93
C THR A 73 -0.97 8.94 3.79
N LEU A 74 -2.08 8.26 4.09
CA LEU A 74 -2.99 7.65 3.11
C LEU A 74 -3.38 8.65 2.01
N LYS A 75 -3.75 9.88 2.40
CA LYS A 75 -4.08 10.96 1.48
C LYS A 75 -2.95 11.31 0.51
N ASN A 76 -1.71 11.33 0.99
CA ASN A 76 -0.57 11.64 0.13
C ASN A 76 -0.29 10.51 -0.86
N LEU A 77 -0.37 9.24 -0.44
CA LEU A 77 -0.20 8.12 -1.35
C LEU A 77 -1.32 8.04 -2.38
N LYS A 78 -2.56 8.40 -2.02
CA LYS A 78 -3.66 8.53 -2.99
C LYS A 78 -3.35 9.55 -4.08
N LYS A 79 -2.86 10.74 -3.71
CA LYS A 79 -2.46 11.75 -4.69
C LYS A 79 -1.34 11.26 -5.63
N ASP A 80 -0.42 10.45 -5.11
CA ASP A 80 0.60 9.82 -5.93
C ASP A 80 -0.01 8.78 -6.89
N LEU A 81 -1.02 8.01 -6.46
CA LEU A 81 -1.75 7.07 -7.32
C LEU A 81 -2.53 7.79 -8.44
N ASP A 82 -3.15 8.94 -8.17
CA ASP A 82 -3.75 9.79 -9.22
C ASP A 82 -2.71 10.16 -10.28
N THR A 83 -1.54 10.62 -9.82
CA THR A 83 -0.44 11.04 -10.70
C THR A 83 0.14 9.86 -11.49
N ILE A 84 0.23 8.67 -10.88
CA ILE A 84 0.67 7.43 -11.53
C ILE A 84 -0.30 7.03 -12.65
N ASN A 85 -1.61 7.07 -12.39
CA ASN A 85 -2.62 6.69 -13.38
C ASN A 85 -2.68 7.68 -14.55
N ASP A 86 -2.53 8.98 -14.29
CA ASP A 86 -2.44 9.99 -15.35
C ASP A 86 -1.16 9.82 -16.19
N ALA A 87 -0.03 9.53 -15.54
CA ALA A 87 1.22 9.23 -16.25
C ALA A 87 1.10 7.97 -17.10
N ALA A 88 0.51 6.89 -16.57
CA ALA A 88 0.29 5.65 -17.30
C ALA A 88 -0.54 5.88 -18.57
N LYS A 89 -1.64 6.64 -18.48
CA LYS A 89 -2.45 7.07 -19.63
C LYS A 89 -1.61 7.85 -20.64
N SER A 90 -0.81 8.82 -20.18
CA SER A 90 0.04 9.64 -21.05
C SER A 90 1.12 8.83 -21.78
N PHE A 91 1.58 7.73 -21.17
CA PHE A 91 2.58 6.83 -21.74
C PHE A 91 1.97 5.69 -22.56
N GLY A 92 0.63 5.59 -22.62
CA GLY A 92 -0.06 4.47 -23.27
C GLY A 92 0.10 3.13 -22.54
N ALA A 93 0.40 3.16 -21.23
CA ALA A 93 0.52 1.97 -20.40
C ALA A 93 -0.82 1.64 -19.71
N ASN A 94 -1.19 0.37 -19.72
CA ASN A 94 -2.32 -0.14 -18.95
C ASN A 94 -1.81 -0.80 -17.65
N LEU A 95 -2.16 -0.20 -16.50
CA LEU A 95 -1.72 -0.64 -15.18
C LEU A 95 -2.93 -0.96 -14.28
N PRO A 96 -3.62 -2.10 -14.50
CA PRO A 96 -4.90 -2.39 -13.84
C PRO A 96 -4.80 -2.43 -12.31
N MET A 97 -3.64 -2.84 -11.76
CA MET A 97 -3.43 -2.84 -10.31
C MET A 97 -3.25 -1.44 -9.74
N ALA A 98 -2.72 -0.48 -10.52
CA ALA A 98 -2.62 0.91 -10.10
C ALA A 98 -4.00 1.58 -10.03
N GLU A 99 -4.86 1.28 -11.01
CA GLU A 99 -6.27 1.73 -11.01
C GLU A 99 -7.02 1.16 -9.80
N ARG A 100 -6.86 -0.15 -9.54
CA ARG A 100 -7.52 -0.78 -8.39
C ARG A 100 -6.99 -0.25 -7.06
N ALA A 101 -5.69 -0.02 -6.95
CA ALA A 101 -5.12 0.60 -5.76
C ALA A 101 -5.68 2.00 -5.54
N ASP A 102 -5.81 2.80 -6.60
CA ASP A 102 -6.38 4.14 -6.53
C ASP A 102 -7.79 4.13 -5.92
N GLU A 103 -8.66 3.23 -6.41
CA GLU A 103 -10.01 3.03 -5.87
C GLU A 103 -9.99 2.60 -4.40
N VAL A 104 -9.12 1.65 -4.02
CA VAL A 104 -9.03 1.17 -2.63
C VAL A 104 -8.61 2.29 -1.69
N TYR A 105 -7.62 3.09 -2.07
CA TYR A 105 -7.15 4.23 -1.28
C TYR A 105 -8.20 5.36 -1.22
N GLN A 106 -8.95 5.59 -2.31
CA GLN A 106 -10.07 6.52 -2.32
C GLN A 106 -11.15 6.11 -1.32
N ASN A 107 -11.56 4.84 -1.34
CA ASN A 107 -12.55 4.31 -0.40
C ASN A 107 -12.06 4.38 1.06
N ALA A 108 -10.77 4.15 1.30
CA ALA A 108 -10.18 4.29 2.64
C ALA A 108 -10.24 5.75 3.14
N ILE A 109 -9.97 6.72 2.26
CA ILE A 109 -10.10 8.15 2.57
C ILE A 109 -11.55 8.50 2.93
N GLU A 110 -12.50 8.08 2.12
CA GLU A 110 -13.93 8.30 2.35
C GLU A 110 -14.42 7.63 3.64
N ALA A 111 -13.80 6.52 4.02
CA ALA A 111 -14.07 5.81 5.27
C ALA A 111 -13.45 6.47 6.52
N GLY A 112 -12.72 7.58 6.37
CA GLY A 112 -12.18 8.38 7.47
C GLY A 112 -10.70 8.12 7.81
N PHE A 113 -9.95 7.44 6.95
CA PHE A 113 -8.56 7.05 7.22
C PHE A 113 -7.51 7.99 6.59
N SER A 114 -7.87 9.20 6.18
CA SER A 114 -6.99 10.07 5.37
C SER A 114 -5.62 10.38 5.99
N ASP A 115 -5.57 10.59 7.31
CA ASP A 115 -4.42 11.20 8.00
C ASP A 115 -3.51 10.20 8.70
N ILE A 116 -3.86 8.91 8.71
CA ILE A 116 -2.98 7.84 9.20
C ILE A 116 -1.96 7.43 8.13
N ASP A 117 -0.95 6.66 8.52
CA ASP A 117 0.07 6.15 7.58
C ASP A 117 -0.58 5.43 6.38
N TYR A 118 0.07 5.45 5.22
CA TYR A 118 -0.42 4.78 4.01
C TYR A 118 -0.68 3.27 4.20
N THR A 119 0.04 2.63 5.13
CA THR A 119 -0.22 1.25 5.55
C THR A 119 -1.53 1.04 6.32
N GLY A 120 -2.17 2.15 6.72
CA GLY A 120 -3.51 2.23 7.31
C GLY A 120 -4.63 1.76 6.40
N VAL A 121 -4.35 1.46 5.12
CA VAL A 121 -5.28 0.71 4.28
C VAL A 121 -5.67 -0.63 4.92
N LEU A 122 -4.82 -1.23 5.76
CA LEU A 122 -5.18 -2.38 6.60
C LEU A 122 -6.35 -2.08 7.55
N ALA A 123 -6.41 -0.89 8.15
CA ALA A 123 -7.53 -0.49 9.01
C ALA A 123 -8.83 -0.40 8.22
N TYR A 124 -8.77 0.10 6.98
CA TYR A 124 -9.90 0.09 6.06
C TYR A 124 -10.34 -1.35 5.72
N LEU A 125 -9.40 -2.23 5.37
CA LEU A 125 -9.72 -3.64 5.10
C LEU A 125 -10.35 -4.33 6.31
N LYS A 126 -9.85 -4.05 7.53
CA LYS A 126 -10.43 -4.54 8.78
C LYS A 126 -11.89 -4.07 8.92
N LYS A 127 -12.18 -2.79 8.66
CA LYS A 127 -13.52 -2.19 8.74
C LYS A 127 -14.52 -2.87 7.79
N ILE A 128 -14.16 -3.08 6.52
CA ILE A 128 -15.08 -3.64 5.52
C ILE A 128 -15.25 -5.17 5.60
N ASN A 129 -14.36 -5.84 6.35
CA ASN A 129 -14.44 -7.27 6.62
C ASN A 129 -14.97 -7.57 8.03
N SER A 130 -15.37 -6.58 8.82
CA SER A 130 -15.90 -6.79 10.18
C SER A 130 -17.33 -7.33 10.15
#